data_AF-A0A3C2DVD9-F1
#
_entry.id   AF-A0A3C2DVD9-F1
#
_cell.length_a   1.000
_cell.length_b   1.000
_cell.length_c   1.000
_cell.angle_alpha   90.00
_cell.angle_beta   90.00
_cell.angle_gamma   90.00
#
_symmetry.space_group_name_H-M   'P 1'
#
loop_
_entity.id
_entity.type
_entity.pdbx_description
1 polymer ?
#
loop_
_entity_poly.entity_id
_entity_poly.type
_entity_poly.pdbx_seq_one_letter_code
_entity_poly.pdbx_strand_id
1 'polypeptide(L)'
;FHIGGDEASKGHKIWDDCPKCSAVKEKNGLKNSKELQGYYMTRISEILKKYGKTPIAWNDCINDSFSPDIACQYWLPSNSGEVKKQSYKRDIILSPTSYFYFDCKYSVISLKKVYKYNIV
;
A
#
# COMPACT_ATOMS: atom_id res chain seq x y z
N PHE A 1 10.30 -1.31 -8.31
CA PHE A 1 9.51 -0.33 -9.09
C PHE A 1 8.32 0.05 -8.25
N HIS A 2 8.24 1.30 -7.80
CA HIS A 2 7.16 1.73 -6.92
C HIS A 2 5.89 2.01 -7.73
N ILE A 3 4.77 1.40 -7.35
CA ILE A 3 3.48 1.50 -8.05
C ILE A 3 2.45 2.37 -7.30
N GLY A 4 2.82 2.93 -6.14
CA GLY A 4 1.98 3.85 -5.38
C GLY A 4 0.82 3.12 -4.71
N GLY A 5 -0.40 3.55 -5.02
CA GLY A 5 -1.66 2.95 -4.58
C GLY A 5 -2.28 3.58 -3.33
N ASP A 6 -1.60 4.54 -2.71
CA ASP A 6 -2.07 5.29 -1.56
C ASP A 6 -3.31 6.13 -1.87
N GLU A 7 -4.16 6.31 -0.87
CA GLU A 7 -5.35 7.17 -0.87
C GLU A 7 -6.42 6.87 -1.96
N ALA A 8 -6.20 5.85 -2.80
CA ALA A 8 -7.10 5.49 -3.89
C ALA A 8 -8.50 5.07 -3.41
N SER A 9 -8.65 4.76 -2.12
CA SER A 9 -9.94 4.54 -1.47
C SER A 9 -10.91 5.72 -1.61
N LYS A 10 -10.39 6.95 -1.71
CA LYS A 10 -11.18 8.16 -1.99
C LYS A 10 -11.92 8.08 -3.34
N GLY A 11 -11.36 7.33 -4.30
CA GLY A 11 -11.93 7.13 -5.64
C GLY A 11 -12.84 5.91 -5.77
N HIS A 12 -13.00 5.07 -4.73
CA HIS A 12 -13.76 3.82 -4.83
C HIS A 12 -15.23 4.03 -5.22
N LYS A 13 -15.85 5.15 -4.78
CA LYS A 13 -17.23 5.49 -5.17
C LYS A 13 -17.40 5.60 -6.69
N ILE A 14 -16.39 6.15 -7.38
CA ILE A 14 -16.38 6.27 -8.85
C ILE A 14 -16.36 4.89 -9.50
N TRP A 15 -15.70 3.90 -8.88
CA TRP A 15 -15.65 2.53 -9.37
C TRP A 15 -16.93 1.74 -9.05
N ASP A 16 -17.62 2.09 -7.98
CA ASP A 16 -18.92 1.50 -7.65
C ASP A 16 -19.99 1.88 -8.69
N ASP A 17 -19.94 3.12 -9.20
CA ASP A 17 -20.84 3.62 -10.24
C ASP A 17 -20.38 3.26 -11.68
N CYS A 18 -19.21 2.64 -11.84
CA CYS A 18 -18.64 2.33 -13.16
C CYS A 18 -19.09 0.94 -13.65
N PRO A 19 -19.85 0.83 -14.77
CA PRO A 19 -20.32 -0.46 -15.27
C PRO A 19 -19.18 -1.42 -15.64
N LYS A 20 -18.06 -0.89 -16.14
CA LYS A 20 -16.88 -1.69 -16.47
C LYS A 20 -16.21 -2.24 -15.21
N CYS A 21 -16.16 -1.45 -14.14
CA CYS A 21 -15.63 -1.91 -12.85
C CYS A 21 -16.55 -2.97 -12.23
N SER A 22 -17.86 -2.79 -12.29
CA SER A 22 -18.84 -3.79 -11.85
C SER A 22 -18.72 -5.11 -12.62
N ALA A 23 -18.57 -5.07 -13.95
CA ALA A 23 -18.33 -6.27 -14.74
C ALA A 23 -17.03 -7.01 -14.36
N VAL A 24 -15.96 -6.28 -14.02
CA VAL A 24 -14.72 -6.89 -13.51
C VAL A 24 -14.93 -7.50 -12.13
N LYS A 25 -15.66 -6.81 -11.23
CA LYS A 25 -16.00 -7.33 -9.91
C LYS A 25 -16.77 -8.64 -10.01
N GLU A 26 -17.84 -8.69 -10.80
CA GLU A 26 -18.66 -9.88 -11.02
C GLU A 26 -17.85 -11.03 -11.63
N LYS A 27 -17.11 -10.76 -12.72
CA LYS A 27 -16.30 -11.78 -13.40
C LYS A 27 -15.27 -12.44 -12.49
N ASN A 28 -14.73 -11.71 -11.52
CA ASN A 28 -13.65 -12.19 -10.64
C ASN A 28 -14.14 -12.46 -9.21
N GLY A 29 -15.46 -12.41 -8.95
CA GLY A 29 -16.02 -12.67 -7.61
C GLY A 29 -15.59 -11.67 -6.53
N LEU A 30 -15.28 -10.42 -6.92
CA LEU A 30 -14.79 -9.38 -6.01
C LEU A 30 -15.97 -8.66 -5.35
N LYS A 31 -15.94 -8.55 -4.03
CA LYS A 31 -17.07 -8.07 -3.23
C LYS A 31 -17.22 -6.55 -3.23
N ASN A 32 -16.12 -5.83 -3.40
CA ASN A 32 -16.09 -4.37 -3.25
C ASN A 32 -14.91 -3.75 -4.01
N SER A 33 -14.90 -2.41 -4.07
CA SER A 33 -13.85 -1.66 -4.77
C SER A 33 -12.45 -1.79 -4.14
N LYS A 34 -12.34 -2.15 -2.85
CA LYS A 34 -11.06 -2.46 -2.21
C LYS A 34 -10.47 -3.78 -2.73
N GLU A 35 -11.30 -4.80 -2.92
CA GLU A 35 -10.88 -6.05 -3.58
C GLU A 35 -10.55 -5.81 -5.06
N LEU A 36 -11.30 -4.94 -5.75
CA LEU A 36 -10.97 -4.51 -7.12
C LEU A 36 -9.60 -3.82 -7.21
N GLN A 37 -9.26 -2.97 -6.24
CA GLN A 37 -7.92 -2.37 -6.15
C GLN A 37 -6.85 -3.44 -5.98
N GLY A 38 -7.07 -4.43 -5.12
CA GLY A 38 -6.13 -5.54 -4.94
C GLY A 38 -5.94 -6.40 -6.17
N TYR A 39 -7.04 -6.70 -6.89
CA TYR A 39 -6.98 -7.36 -8.18
C TYR A 39 -6.15 -6.56 -9.20
N TYR A 40 -6.39 -5.25 -9.31
CA TYR A 40 -5.65 -4.37 -10.22
C TYR A 40 -4.15 -4.34 -9.91
N MET A 41 -3.79 -4.17 -8.65
CA MET A 41 -2.39 -4.10 -8.21
C MET A 41 -1.66 -5.44 -8.40
N THR A 42 -2.34 -6.56 -8.15
CA THR A 42 -1.82 -7.90 -8.46
C THR A 42 -1.57 -8.08 -9.95
N ARG A 43 -2.46 -7.60 -10.83
CA ARG A 43 -2.22 -7.63 -12.28
C ARG A 43 -1.01 -6.81 -12.71
N ILE A 44 -0.78 -5.64 -12.09
CA ILE A 44 0.43 -4.84 -12.34
C ILE A 44 1.68 -5.61 -11.91
N SER A 45 1.65 -6.26 -10.75
CA SER A 45 2.75 -7.10 -10.25
C SER A 45 3.15 -8.17 -11.27
N GLU A 46 2.17 -8.90 -11.83
CA GLU A 46 2.44 -9.93 -12.85
C GLU A 46 3.02 -9.36 -14.14
N ILE A 47 2.67 -8.13 -14.52
CA ILE A 47 3.28 -7.45 -15.67
C ILE A 47 4.74 -7.12 -15.34
N LEU A 48 5.00 -6.50 -14.19
CA LEU A 48 6.34 -6.07 -13.77
C LEU A 48 7.33 -7.23 -13.61
N LYS A 49 6.86 -8.38 -13.11
CA LYS A 49 7.67 -9.60 -13.00
C LYS A 49 8.21 -10.08 -14.35
N LYS A 50 7.43 -9.98 -15.43
CA LYS A 50 7.88 -10.34 -16.79
C LYS A 50 9.06 -9.50 -17.26
N TYR A 51 9.28 -8.32 -16.66
CA TYR A 51 10.40 -7.43 -16.93
C TYR A 51 11.48 -7.49 -15.83
N GLY A 52 11.45 -8.50 -14.97
CA GLY A 52 12.42 -8.66 -13.87
C GLY A 52 12.36 -7.54 -12.83
N LYS A 53 11.18 -6.93 -12.62
CA LYS A 53 10.99 -5.85 -11.63
C LYS A 53 10.25 -6.36 -10.41
N THR A 54 10.73 -5.99 -9.23
CA THR A 54 10.01 -6.17 -7.96
C THR A 54 9.09 -4.98 -7.69
N PRO A 55 7.76 -5.17 -7.58
CA PRO A 55 6.82 -4.11 -7.26
C PRO A 55 6.89 -3.69 -5.79
N ILE A 56 6.71 -2.39 -5.53
CA ILE A 56 6.60 -1.80 -4.18
C ILE A 56 5.33 -0.94 -4.14
N ALA A 57 4.51 -1.06 -3.11
CA ALA A 57 3.28 -0.28 -2.94
C ALA A 57 3.13 0.27 -1.52
N TRP A 58 2.35 1.34 -1.35
CA TRP A 58 2.07 1.90 -0.03
C TRP A 58 1.16 0.99 0.80
N ASN A 59 1.32 1.01 2.13
CA ASN A 59 0.68 0.03 3.01
C ASN A 59 -0.85 0.10 3.09
N ASP A 60 -1.47 1.25 2.83
CA ASP A 60 -2.92 1.44 2.98
C ASP A 60 -3.72 0.78 1.86
N CYS A 61 -3.08 0.56 0.69
CA CYS A 61 -3.70 -0.19 -0.39
C CYS A 61 -3.68 -1.71 -0.16
N ILE A 62 -2.75 -2.21 0.64
CA ILE A 62 -2.53 -3.65 0.81
C ILE A 62 -3.70 -4.27 1.59
N ASN A 63 -4.20 -5.38 1.05
CA ASN A 63 -5.21 -6.22 1.67
C ASN A 63 -4.93 -7.69 1.38
N ASP A 64 -5.74 -8.61 1.93
CA ASP A 64 -5.51 -10.05 1.78
C ASP A 64 -5.60 -10.57 0.32
N SER A 65 -6.10 -9.76 -0.63
CA SER A 65 -6.13 -10.08 -2.06
C SER A 65 -4.87 -9.65 -2.83
N PHE A 66 -3.90 -9.01 -2.16
CA PHE A 66 -2.63 -8.61 -2.79
C PHE A 66 -1.64 -9.76 -2.84
N SER A 67 -1.03 -9.98 -4.01
CA SER A 67 0.13 -10.88 -4.18
C SER A 67 1.21 -10.60 -3.12
N PRO A 68 1.78 -11.64 -2.47
CA PRO A 68 2.86 -11.49 -1.49
C PRO A 68 4.17 -10.95 -2.10
N ASP A 69 4.32 -11.01 -3.42
CA ASP A 69 5.51 -10.55 -4.15
C ASP A 69 5.63 -9.02 -4.24
N ILE A 70 4.58 -8.30 -3.80
CA ILE A 70 4.59 -6.85 -3.71
C ILE A 70 5.18 -6.46 -2.36
N ALA A 71 6.36 -5.85 -2.36
CA ALA A 71 6.93 -5.26 -1.16
C ALA A 71 6.08 -4.06 -0.69
N CYS A 72 6.00 -3.85 0.62
CA CYS A 72 5.19 -2.81 1.24
C CYS A 72 6.05 -1.68 1.74
N GLN A 73 5.75 -0.45 1.34
CA GLN A 73 6.30 0.74 1.98
C GLN A 73 5.28 1.33 2.95
N TYR A 74 5.66 1.44 4.21
CA TYR A 74 4.77 1.80 5.31
C TYR A 74 4.92 3.27 5.68
N TRP A 75 3.83 4.05 5.57
CA TRP A 75 3.81 5.50 5.79
C TRP A 75 2.85 5.97 6.90
N LEU A 76 1.92 5.14 7.34
CA LEU A 76 0.98 5.53 8.40
C LEU A 76 1.71 5.84 9.73
N PRO A 77 1.20 6.78 10.56
CA PRO A 77 1.94 7.32 11.69
C PRO A 77 2.26 6.33 12.82
N SER A 78 1.50 5.24 12.99
CA SER A 78 1.80 4.15 13.93
C SER A 78 0.90 2.93 13.70
N ASN A 79 1.49 1.75 13.40
CA ASN A 79 0.84 0.44 13.51
C ASN A 79 1.88 -0.69 13.48
N SER A 80 2.65 -0.83 14.56
CA SER A 80 3.68 -1.88 14.69
C SER A 80 3.10 -3.29 14.56
N GLY A 81 1.84 -3.50 14.96
CA GLY A 81 1.14 -4.78 14.84
C GLY A 81 0.91 -5.21 13.38
N GLU A 82 0.38 -4.33 12.55
CA GLU A 82 0.14 -4.64 11.13
C GLU A 82 1.45 -4.78 10.36
N VAL A 83 2.43 -3.91 10.63
CA VAL A 83 3.80 -4.03 10.08
C VAL A 83 4.38 -5.42 10.37
N LYS A 84 4.34 -5.85 11.64
CA LYS A 84 4.86 -7.15 12.05
C LYS A 84 4.11 -8.31 11.40
N LYS A 85 2.78 -8.21 11.29
CA LYS A 85 1.98 -9.24 10.61
C LYS A 85 2.34 -9.36 9.13
N GLN A 86 2.51 -8.22 8.44
CA GLN A 86 2.85 -8.20 7.01
C GLN A 86 4.31 -8.59 6.76
N SER A 87 5.23 -8.31 7.69
CA SER A 87 6.64 -8.70 7.55
C SER A 87 6.86 -10.21 7.54
N TYR A 88 5.91 -11.01 8.04
CA TYR A 88 5.95 -12.46 7.89
C TYR A 88 5.54 -12.95 6.48
N LYS A 89 4.97 -12.07 5.65
CA LYS A 89 4.41 -12.42 4.34
C LYS A 89 5.14 -11.77 3.15
N ARG A 90 5.76 -10.61 3.35
CA ARG A 90 6.37 -9.77 2.31
C ARG A 90 7.43 -8.86 2.90
N ASP A 91 8.31 -8.35 2.06
CA ASP A 91 9.30 -7.33 2.46
C ASP A 91 8.63 -6.01 2.84
N ILE A 92 9.14 -5.36 3.89
CA ILE A 92 8.62 -4.08 4.41
C ILE A 92 9.71 -3.02 4.41
N ILE A 93 9.38 -1.83 3.90
CA ILE A 93 10.18 -0.60 4.02
C ILE A 93 9.44 0.32 5.00
N LEU A 94 10.13 0.81 6.03
CA LEU A 94 9.54 1.69 7.03
C LEU A 94 9.87 3.16 6.72
N SER A 95 8.82 3.95 6.49
CA SER A 95 8.91 5.41 6.35
C SER A 95 7.69 6.10 6.99
N PRO A 96 7.34 5.83 8.26
CA PRO A 96 6.16 6.42 8.90
C PRO A 96 6.20 7.95 8.90
N THR A 97 5.06 8.57 8.60
CA THR A 97 4.83 10.03 8.62
C THR A 97 5.20 10.69 9.93
N SER A 98 5.11 9.95 11.04
CA SER A 98 5.48 10.45 12.36
C SER A 98 6.98 10.77 12.50
N TYR A 99 7.84 10.23 11.62
CA TYR A 99 9.29 10.40 11.66
C TYR A 99 9.93 10.84 10.34
N PHE A 100 9.42 10.43 9.17
CA PHE A 100 10.17 10.54 7.91
C PHE A 100 9.54 11.46 6.85
N TYR A 101 8.48 12.19 7.17
CA TYR A 101 7.86 13.15 6.25
C TYR A 101 8.47 14.55 6.43
N PHE A 102 9.65 14.74 5.85
CA PHE A 102 10.46 15.96 6.03
C PHE A 102 9.88 17.22 5.37
N ASP A 103 8.76 17.09 4.67
CA ASP A 103 7.90 18.20 4.23
C ASP A 103 7.12 18.84 5.40
N CYS A 104 6.94 18.12 6.52
CA CYS A 104 6.32 18.64 7.72
C CYS A 104 7.16 19.74 8.38
N LYS A 105 6.48 20.65 9.11
CA LYS A 105 7.17 21.67 9.92
C LYS A 105 8.14 21.01 10.90
N TYR A 106 9.29 21.64 11.13
CA TYR A 106 10.30 21.19 12.10
C TYR A 106 9.74 21.00 13.52
N SER A 107 8.72 21.77 13.90
CA SER A 107 8.03 21.61 15.19
C SER A 107 7.25 20.29 15.32
N VAL A 108 6.86 19.68 14.19
CA VAL A 108 6.17 18.38 14.14
C VAL A 108 7.17 17.22 14.03
N ILE A 109 8.20 17.40 13.18
CA ILE A 109 9.28 16.44 12.94
C ILE A 109 10.62 17.14 13.17
N SER A 110 11.08 17.13 14.42
CA SER A 110 12.39 17.68 14.79
C SER A 110 13.50 16.65 14.61
N LEU A 111 14.75 17.10 14.47
CA LEU A 111 15.91 16.22 14.41
C LEU A 111 15.96 15.25 15.60
N LYS A 112 15.67 15.75 16.81
CA LYS A 112 15.60 14.92 18.03
C LYS A 112 14.55 13.82 17.94
N LYS A 113 13.41 14.08 17.27
CA LYS A 113 12.35 13.09 17.07
C LYS A 113 12.80 12.01 16.09
N VAL A 114 13.35 12.41 14.94
CA VAL A 114 13.88 11.49 13.91
C VAL A 114 14.98 10.62 14.51
N TYR A 115 15.93 11.22 15.24
CA TYR A 115 17.06 10.52 15.85
C TYR A 115 16.63 9.49 16.93
N LYS A 116 15.47 9.68 17.54
CA LYS A 116 14.89 8.75 18.51
C LYS A 116 14.07 7.63 17.88
N TYR A 117 13.93 7.61 16.56
CA TYR A 117 13.20 6.54 15.88
C TYR A 117 13.91 5.21 16.13
N ASN A 118 13.14 4.23 16.58
CA ASN A 118 13.58 2.85 16.73
C ASN A 118 12.60 1.93 16.01
N ILE A 119 13.12 0.96 15.26
CA ILE A 119 12.36 0.06 14.39
C ILE A 119 11.61 -1.03 15.19
N VAL A 120 11.66 -0.95 16.52
CA VAL A 120 11.65 -2.02 17.54
C VAL A 120 13.08 -2.43 17.86
#